data_AF-A0A352VZW6-F1
#
_entry.id   AF-A0A352VZW6-F1
#
_cell.length_a   1.000
_cell.length_b   1.000
_cell.length_c   1.000
_cell.angle_alpha   90.00
_cell.angle_beta   90.00
_cell.angle_gamma   90.00
#
_symmetry.space_group_name_H-M   'P 1'
#
loop_
_entity.id
_entity.type
_entity.pdbx_description
1 polymer ?
#
loop_
_entity_poly.entity_id
_entity_poly.type
_entity_poly.pdbx_seq_one_letter_code
_entity_poly.pdbx_strand_id
1 'polypeptide(L)'
;MNTDMESPAPPPFDTRFQFSTEFSWDLITALNMNLKFMVFREKAFWPSITVGLSGWNMAGLYIIPKKYFTGSCWGITPFLTLSRELKSDMRFFLGAKYAMGFLDFQINALAGMMPGGLFDISSLSRIKTSYRDFAVFTGLNYLTPREREVTALAGYYLPLRKMYAGVIYSKKNSAFGIMLYPDSFLLVHLFVNLQFSI
;
A
#
# COMPACT_ATOMS: atom_id res chain seq x y z
N MET A 1 -30.08 -45.37 -12.97
CA MET A 1 -28.68 -44.92 -12.95
C MET A 1 -28.69 -43.41 -13.06
N ASN A 2 -28.54 -42.70 -11.93
CA ASN A 2 -28.26 -41.26 -11.97
C ASN A 2 -26.78 -41.11 -12.25
N THR A 3 -26.44 -40.71 -13.47
CA THR A 3 -25.13 -40.13 -13.76
C THR A 3 -25.16 -38.73 -13.18
N ASP A 4 -24.80 -38.60 -11.91
CA ASP A 4 -24.43 -37.32 -11.34
C ASP A 4 -23.25 -36.81 -12.17
N MET A 5 -23.55 -35.92 -13.11
CA MET A 5 -22.54 -35.24 -13.90
C MET A 5 -21.71 -34.42 -12.91
N GLU A 6 -20.52 -34.91 -12.59
CA GLU A 6 -19.51 -34.12 -11.91
C GLU A 6 -19.37 -32.80 -12.65
N SER A 7 -19.76 -31.72 -11.98
CA SER A 7 -19.60 -30.38 -12.52
C SER A 7 -18.11 -30.21 -12.87
N PRO A 8 -17.78 -29.76 -14.09
CA PRO A 8 -16.40 -29.62 -14.50
C PRO A 8 -15.66 -28.76 -13.48
N ALA A 9 -14.47 -29.21 -13.08
CA ALA A 9 -13.63 -28.49 -12.14
C ALA A 9 -13.51 -27.03 -12.61
N PRO A 10 -13.77 -26.04 -11.75
CA PRO A 10 -13.71 -24.65 -12.14
C PRO A 10 -12.32 -24.34 -12.72
N PRO A 11 -12.23 -23.47 -13.73
CA PRO A 11 -10.96 -23.14 -14.35
C PRO A 11 -9.96 -22.67 -13.28
N PRO A 12 -8.66 -23.01 -13.43
CA PRO A 12 -7.64 -22.68 -12.44
C PRO A 12 -7.42 -21.16 -12.30
N PHE A 13 -7.88 -20.41 -13.29
CA PHE A 13 -7.87 -18.96 -13.36
C PHE A 13 -9.22 -18.41 -12.93
N ASP A 14 -9.18 -17.47 -11.99
CA ASP A 14 -10.35 -16.73 -11.54
C ASP A 14 -10.07 -15.24 -11.70
N THR A 15 -10.71 -14.61 -12.68
CA THR A 15 -10.54 -13.19 -12.99
C THR A 15 -11.33 -12.30 -12.03
N ARG A 16 -11.36 -12.64 -10.73
CA ARG A 16 -11.93 -11.74 -9.73
C ARG A 16 -11.07 -10.50 -9.63
N PHE A 17 -11.68 -9.40 -10.01
CA PHE A 17 -11.10 -8.08 -10.01
C PHE A 17 -11.40 -7.42 -8.67
N GLN A 18 -10.38 -6.96 -7.96
CA GLN A 18 -10.60 -6.16 -6.76
C GLN A 18 -9.95 -4.79 -6.94
N PHE A 19 -10.78 -3.76 -6.80
CA PHE A 19 -10.37 -2.37 -6.86
C PHE A 19 -10.53 -1.72 -5.49
N SER A 20 -9.42 -1.43 -4.83
CA SER A 20 -9.45 -0.78 -3.51
C SER A 20 -8.80 0.59 -3.59
N THR A 21 -9.38 1.59 -2.94
CA THR A 21 -8.80 2.92 -2.81
C THR A 21 -8.41 3.14 -1.36
N GLU A 22 -7.14 3.27 -1.10
CA GLU A 22 -6.63 3.49 0.24
C GLU A 22 -6.39 4.97 0.48
N PHE A 23 -7.04 5.53 1.50
CA PHE A 23 -6.81 6.90 1.90
C PHE A 23 -5.94 6.88 3.16
N SER A 24 -4.65 7.14 3.00
CA SER A 24 -3.77 7.27 4.17
C SER A 24 -3.79 8.71 4.64
N TRP A 25 -4.25 8.90 5.88
CA TRP A 25 -4.22 10.20 6.54
C TRP A 25 -2.89 10.35 7.27
N ASP A 26 -1.83 10.37 6.48
CA ASP A 26 -0.54 10.90 6.92
C ASP A 26 -0.58 12.43 6.79
N LEU A 27 0.20 13.15 7.60
CA LEU A 27 0.24 14.63 7.72
C LEU A 27 0.31 15.42 6.38
N ILE A 28 0.60 14.74 5.27
CA ILE A 28 0.35 15.17 3.90
C ILE A 28 -0.51 14.08 3.25
N THR A 29 -1.76 14.39 2.90
CA THR A 29 -2.76 13.42 2.43
C THR A 29 -2.22 12.58 1.26
N ALA A 30 -1.90 11.31 1.51
CA ALA A 30 -1.48 10.39 0.47
C ALA A 30 -2.71 9.64 -0.04
N LEU A 31 -3.12 9.90 -1.29
CA LEU A 31 -4.11 9.06 -1.94
C LEU A 31 -3.39 7.85 -2.50
N ASN A 32 -3.83 6.67 -2.10
CA ASN A 32 -3.34 5.40 -2.61
C ASN A 32 -4.49 4.73 -3.38
N MET A 33 -4.19 4.17 -4.54
CA MET A 33 -5.09 3.38 -5.37
C MET A 33 -4.47 2.01 -5.55
N ASN A 34 -5.19 0.96 -5.18
CA ASN A 34 -4.70 -0.40 -5.15
C ASN A 34 -5.54 -1.28 -6.09
N LEU A 35 -4.90 -1.76 -7.15
CA LEU A 35 -5.47 -2.71 -8.10
C LEU A 35 -4.96 -4.12 -7.80
N LYS A 36 -5.86 -5.08 -7.59
CA LYS A 36 -5.51 -6.46 -7.24
C LYS A 36 -6.14 -7.44 -8.22
N PHE A 37 -5.34 -8.41 -8.65
CA PHE A 37 -5.73 -9.51 -9.51
C PHE A 37 -5.34 -10.83 -8.87
N MET A 38 -6.32 -11.69 -8.61
CA MET A 38 -6.04 -13.07 -8.25
C MET A 38 -5.67 -13.84 -9.51
N VAL A 39 -4.46 -14.39 -9.57
CA VAL A 39 -3.99 -15.14 -10.75
C VAL A 39 -4.32 -16.61 -10.60
N PHE A 40 -4.04 -17.17 -9.42
CA PHE A 40 -4.29 -18.57 -9.12
C PHE A 40 -4.96 -18.74 -7.76
N ARG A 41 -6.03 -19.52 -7.72
CA ARG A 41 -6.70 -19.91 -6.48
C ARG A 41 -6.02 -21.12 -5.84
N GLU A 42 -6.13 -21.23 -4.52
CA GLU A 42 -5.53 -22.32 -3.75
C GLU A 42 -6.01 -23.72 -4.18
N LYS A 43 -7.29 -23.84 -4.57
CA LYS A 43 -7.85 -25.11 -5.08
C LYS A 43 -7.24 -25.55 -6.42
N ALA A 44 -6.62 -24.62 -7.15
CA ALA A 44 -6.07 -24.84 -8.48
C ALA A 44 -4.53 -24.85 -8.49
N PHE A 45 -3.89 -24.10 -7.60
CA PHE A 45 -2.45 -23.99 -7.49
C PHE A 45 -2.08 -23.76 -6.02
N TRP A 46 -1.09 -24.50 -5.52
CA TRP A 46 -0.64 -24.40 -4.15
C TRP A 46 0.77 -23.79 -4.11
N PRO A 47 0.97 -22.57 -3.54
CA PRO A 47 0.00 -21.69 -2.86
C PRO A 47 -0.84 -20.81 -3.82
N SER A 48 -1.90 -20.16 -3.33
CA SER A 48 -2.61 -19.15 -4.14
C SER A 48 -1.70 -17.97 -4.49
N ILE A 49 -1.89 -17.39 -5.68
CA ILE A 49 -1.06 -16.29 -6.19
C ILE A 49 -1.93 -15.09 -6.50
N THR A 50 -1.60 -13.95 -5.90
CA THR A 50 -2.17 -12.64 -6.19
C THR A 50 -1.09 -11.73 -6.72
N VAL A 51 -1.36 -11.05 -7.83
CA VAL A 51 -0.54 -9.94 -8.33
C VAL A 51 -1.33 -8.66 -8.19
N GLY A 52 -0.64 -7.55 -8.03
CA GLY A 52 -1.30 -6.26 -8.00
C GLY A 52 -0.38 -5.12 -8.31
N LEU A 53 -1.00 -3.95 -8.45
CA LEU A 53 -0.35 -2.69 -8.70
C LEU A 53 -0.98 -1.65 -7.79
N SER A 54 -0.17 -1.05 -6.93
CA SER A 54 -0.55 0.12 -6.15
C SER A 54 -0.01 1.37 -6.84
N GLY A 55 -0.78 2.44 -6.87
CA GLY A 55 -0.34 3.78 -7.25
C GLY A 55 -0.63 4.73 -6.10
N TRP A 56 0.24 5.67 -5.83
CA TRP A 56 0.03 6.63 -4.76
C TRP A 56 0.51 8.02 -5.17
N ASN A 57 -0.12 9.05 -4.62
CA ASN A 57 0.35 10.43 -4.73
C ASN A 57 0.13 11.20 -3.43
N MET A 58 0.94 12.23 -3.20
CA MET A 58 0.71 13.16 -2.09
C MET A 58 -0.24 14.27 -2.54
N ALA A 59 -1.55 13.96 -2.55
CA ALA A 59 -2.55 14.91 -2.97
C ALA A 59 -2.59 16.18 -2.10
N GLY A 60 -2.17 16.10 -0.84
CA GLY A 60 -2.04 17.26 0.04
C GLY A 60 -1.16 18.38 -0.54
N LEU A 61 -0.19 18.05 -1.41
CA LEU A 61 0.66 19.04 -2.07
C LEU A 61 -0.11 19.97 -3.02
N TYR A 62 -1.23 19.51 -3.58
CA TYR A 62 -2.06 20.32 -4.47
C TYR A 62 -2.87 21.40 -3.73
N ILE A 63 -2.97 21.30 -2.40
CA ILE A 63 -3.69 22.27 -1.55
C ILE A 63 -2.81 23.50 -1.28
N ILE A 64 -1.48 23.35 -1.35
CA ILE A 64 -0.55 24.45 -1.09
C ILE A 64 -0.59 25.45 -2.27
N PRO A 65 -0.77 26.76 -2.03
CA PRO A 65 -0.82 27.74 -3.11
C PRO A 65 0.47 27.74 -3.96
N LYS A 66 0.30 27.65 -5.30
CA LYS A 66 1.41 27.58 -6.26
C LYS A 66 2.45 28.72 -6.14
N LYS A 67 2.01 29.89 -5.66
CA LYS A 67 2.90 31.03 -5.38
C LYS A 67 3.98 30.72 -4.33
N TYR A 68 3.71 29.80 -3.42
CA TYR A 68 4.64 29.43 -2.34
C TYR A 68 5.38 28.13 -2.66
N PHE A 69 4.69 27.20 -3.34
CA PHE A 69 5.18 25.85 -3.53
C PHE A 69 4.67 25.26 -4.84
N THR A 70 5.57 24.64 -5.59
CA THR A 70 5.20 23.75 -6.69
C THR A 70 5.81 22.39 -6.43
N GLY A 71 5.00 21.35 -6.42
CA GLY A 71 5.55 20.02 -6.29
C GLY A 71 4.63 18.90 -6.72
N SER A 72 5.26 17.77 -6.99
CA SER A 72 4.61 16.51 -7.29
C SER A 72 5.34 15.39 -6.55
N CYS A 73 4.57 14.49 -5.98
CA CYS A 73 5.10 13.29 -5.36
C CYS A 73 4.14 12.15 -5.69
N TRP A 74 4.64 11.17 -6.42
CA TRP A 74 3.87 10.01 -6.83
C TRP A 74 4.75 8.77 -6.89
N GLY A 75 4.11 7.62 -6.86
CA GLY A 75 4.78 6.36 -7.10
C GLY A 75 3.83 5.26 -7.48
N ILE A 76 4.42 4.16 -7.94
CA ILE A 76 3.74 2.93 -8.29
C ILE A 76 4.48 1.77 -7.62
N THR A 77 3.74 0.75 -7.23
CA THR A 77 4.26 -0.40 -6.50
C THR A 77 3.57 -1.67 -7.01
N PRO A 78 4.12 -2.33 -8.05
CA PRO A 78 3.76 -3.71 -8.32
C PRO A 78 4.09 -4.61 -7.13
N PHE A 79 3.24 -5.60 -6.88
CA PHE A 79 3.45 -6.60 -5.84
C PHE A 79 2.95 -7.97 -6.25
N LEU A 80 3.54 -8.97 -5.60
CA LEU A 80 3.18 -10.38 -5.66
C LEU A 80 2.92 -10.86 -4.24
N THR A 81 1.87 -11.65 -4.05
CA THR A 81 1.55 -12.29 -2.78
C THR A 81 1.23 -13.75 -3.02
N LEU A 82 1.92 -14.62 -2.30
CA LEU A 82 1.58 -16.01 -2.15
C LEU A 82 0.80 -16.18 -0.85
N SER A 83 -0.33 -16.87 -0.88
CA SER A 83 -1.12 -17.10 0.32
C SER A 83 -1.67 -18.51 0.43
N ARG A 84 -1.83 -18.98 1.66
CA ARG A 84 -2.26 -20.33 1.97
C ARG A 84 -3.21 -20.31 3.15
N GLU A 85 -4.32 -21.02 3.03
CA GLU A 85 -5.21 -21.30 4.15
C GLU A 85 -4.53 -22.24 5.15
N LEU A 86 -4.42 -21.81 6.40
CA LEU A 86 -3.95 -22.63 7.51
C LEU A 86 -5.12 -23.33 8.22
N LYS A 87 -6.25 -22.62 8.32
CA LYS A 87 -7.55 -23.03 8.85
C LYS A 87 -8.65 -22.28 8.11
N SER A 88 -9.90 -22.72 8.23
CA SER A 88 -11.06 -22.08 7.58
C SER A 88 -11.18 -20.58 7.85
N ASP A 89 -10.64 -20.11 8.97
CA ASP A 89 -10.66 -18.72 9.42
C ASP A 89 -9.28 -18.05 9.43
N MET A 90 -8.23 -18.72 8.96
CA MET A 90 -6.86 -18.21 9.07
C MET A 90 -6.05 -18.49 7.81
N ARG A 91 -5.44 -17.44 7.27
CA ARG A 91 -4.61 -17.48 6.07
C ARG A 91 -3.24 -16.89 6.34
N PHE A 92 -2.20 -17.62 5.99
CA PHE A 92 -0.84 -17.10 5.95
C PHE A 92 -0.53 -16.52 4.58
N PHE A 93 0.26 -15.45 4.55
CA PHE A 93 0.76 -14.90 3.31
C PHE A 93 2.21 -14.45 3.40
N LEU A 94 2.87 -14.47 2.26
CA LEU A 94 4.17 -13.88 2.04
C LEU A 94 4.17 -13.18 0.69
N GLY A 95 4.97 -12.15 0.54
CA GLY A 95 4.97 -11.39 -0.69
C GLY A 95 6.21 -10.54 -0.85
N ALA A 96 6.31 -9.97 -2.04
CA ALA A 96 7.32 -9.00 -2.38
C ALA A 96 6.64 -7.84 -3.12
N LYS A 97 7.18 -6.64 -2.92
CA LYS A 97 6.74 -5.43 -3.60
C LYS A 97 7.95 -4.63 -4.07
N TYR A 98 7.80 -4.00 -5.22
CA TYR A 98 8.83 -3.13 -5.77
C TYR A 98 8.23 -1.74 -5.97
N ALA A 99 8.58 -0.81 -5.09
CA ALA A 99 8.09 0.56 -5.15
C ALA A 99 9.04 1.40 -6.01
N MET A 100 8.47 2.21 -6.89
CA MET A 100 9.19 3.24 -7.61
C MET A 100 8.41 4.54 -7.54
N GLY A 101 9.10 5.66 -7.43
CA GLY A 101 8.43 6.94 -7.36
C GLY A 101 9.35 8.11 -7.67
N PHE A 102 8.72 9.26 -7.69
CA PHE A 102 9.33 10.52 -8.07
C PHE A 102 8.86 11.62 -7.13
N LEU A 103 9.83 12.42 -6.70
CA LEU A 103 9.67 13.56 -5.83
C LEU A 103 10.24 14.78 -6.55
N ASP A 104 9.42 15.81 -6.73
CA ASP A 104 9.86 17.11 -7.26
C ASP A 104 9.20 18.20 -6.46
N PHE A 105 9.95 18.84 -5.57
CA PHE A 105 9.50 19.91 -4.69
C PHE A 105 10.30 21.16 -4.99
N GLN A 106 9.60 22.28 -5.20
CA GLN A 106 10.20 23.57 -5.42
C GLN A 106 9.52 24.61 -4.53
N ILE A 107 10.32 25.32 -3.74
CA ILE A 107 9.84 26.41 -2.89
C ILE A 107 10.03 27.71 -3.66
N ASN A 108 8.94 28.41 -3.94
CA ASN A 108 8.93 29.57 -4.85
C ASN A 108 9.12 30.91 -4.13
N ALA A 109 8.93 30.98 -2.81
CA ALA A 109 8.80 32.26 -2.11
C ALA A 109 9.51 32.33 -0.75
N LEU A 110 10.75 31.84 -0.66
CA LEU A 110 11.65 32.17 0.47
C LEU A 110 12.40 33.50 0.26
N ALA A 111 12.45 34.01 -0.98
CA ALA A 111 13.05 35.28 -1.33
C ALA A 111 12.14 36.45 -0.91
N GLY A 112 12.15 36.83 0.37
CA GLY A 112 11.52 38.07 0.85
C GLY A 112 10.90 38.06 2.24
N MET A 113 10.78 36.90 2.91
CA MET A 113 10.06 36.78 4.20
C MET A 113 10.92 36.45 5.43
N MET A 114 12.24 36.25 5.30
CA MET A 114 13.11 36.07 6.47
C MET A 114 13.96 37.32 6.72
N PRO A 115 13.56 38.20 7.65
CA PRO A 115 14.45 39.21 8.19
C PRO A 115 15.49 38.51 9.07
N GLY A 116 16.77 38.56 8.69
CA GLY A 116 17.88 38.18 9.58
C GLY A 116 18.20 36.68 9.68
N GLY A 117 18.76 36.10 8.62
CA GLY A 117 20.06 35.40 8.70
C GLY A 117 20.28 34.21 9.67
N LEU A 118 19.29 33.40 10.02
CA LEU A 118 19.54 32.19 10.83
C LEU A 118 19.51 30.86 10.05
N PHE A 119 18.88 30.80 8.89
CA PHE A 119 18.97 29.65 7.97
C PHE A 119 19.00 30.13 6.52
N ASP A 120 20.18 30.09 5.89
CA ASP A 120 20.30 30.32 4.45
C ASP A 120 19.84 29.07 3.68
N ILE A 121 18.52 28.94 3.54
CA ILE A 121 17.87 27.93 2.71
C ILE A 121 17.67 28.41 1.26
N SER A 122 18.31 29.51 0.85
CA SER A 122 18.27 29.98 -0.54
C SER A 122 18.83 28.94 -1.53
N SER A 123 19.68 28.03 -1.05
CA SER A 123 20.24 26.91 -1.80
C SER A 123 19.26 25.73 -2.00
N LEU A 124 18.18 25.63 -1.22
CA LEU A 124 17.15 24.59 -1.31
C LEU A 124 15.94 25.08 -2.13
N SER A 125 16.21 25.59 -3.34
CA SER A 125 15.16 26.06 -4.24
C SER A 125 14.33 24.91 -4.82
N ARG A 126 14.97 23.74 -5.06
CA ARG A 126 14.31 22.56 -5.63
C ARG A 126 14.96 21.24 -5.20
N ILE A 127 14.14 20.29 -4.78
CA ILE A 127 14.51 18.88 -4.57
C ILE A 127 13.86 18.07 -5.67
N LYS A 128 14.67 17.41 -6.50
CA LYS A 128 14.19 16.47 -7.51
C LYS A 128 14.91 15.15 -7.36
N THR A 129 14.19 14.11 -6.94
CA THR A 129 14.75 12.77 -6.76
C THR A 129 13.78 11.71 -7.24
N SER A 130 14.32 10.60 -7.71
CA SER A 130 13.56 9.36 -7.88
C SER A 130 13.96 8.40 -6.78
N TYR A 131 13.09 7.45 -6.49
CA TYR A 131 13.41 6.37 -5.58
C TYR A 131 12.92 5.04 -6.13
N ARG A 132 13.64 3.98 -5.75
CA ARG A 132 13.33 2.59 -6.05
C ARG A 132 13.57 1.81 -4.78
N ASP A 133 12.59 1.03 -4.38
CA ASP A 133 12.67 0.26 -3.15
C ASP A 133 12.08 -1.12 -3.37
N PHE A 134 12.68 -2.12 -2.75
CA PHE A 134 12.24 -3.49 -2.81
C PHE A 134 12.01 -3.99 -1.39
N ALA A 135 10.82 -4.50 -1.14
CA ALA A 135 10.45 -5.05 0.15
C ALA A 135 9.90 -6.46 0.04
N VAL A 136 10.22 -7.26 1.05
CA VAL A 136 9.58 -8.54 1.32
C VAL A 136 8.68 -8.38 2.54
N PHE A 137 7.59 -9.12 2.58
CA PHE A 137 6.65 -9.07 3.68
C PHE A 137 5.97 -10.41 3.91
N THR A 138 5.46 -10.58 5.12
CA THR A 138 4.69 -11.75 5.53
C THR A 138 3.66 -11.36 6.57
N GLY A 139 2.64 -12.19 6.72
CA GLY A 139 1.62 -11.96 7.73
C GLY A 139 0.60 -13.06 7.82
N LEU A 140 -0.38 -12.79 8.68
CA LEU A 140 -1.52 -13.65 8.95
C LEU A 140 -2.79 -12.81 8.82
N ASN A 141 -3.76 -13.35 8.10
CA ASN A 141 -5.13 -12.86 8.04
C ASN A 141 -6.01 -13.79 8.88
N TYR A 142 -6.81 -13.22 9.76
CA TYR A 142 -7.77 -13.92 10.59
C TYR A 142 -9.18 -13.40 10.28
N LEU A 143 -10.06 -14.29 9.81
CA LEU A 143 -11.46 -14.01 9.55
C LEU A 143 -12.28 -14.25 10.82
N THR A 144 -12.76 -13.17 11.42
CA THR A 144 -13.64 -13.24 12.60
C THR A 144 -15.02 -13.78 12.23
N PRO A 145 -15.79 -14.32 13.21
CA PRO A 145 -17.16 -14.81 12.98
C PRO A 145 -18.16 -13.77 12.44
N ARG A 146 -17.83 -12.47 12.50
CA ARG A 146 -18.68 -11.37 12.01
C ARG A 146 -18.24 -10.86 10.63
N GLU A 147 -17.60 -11.72 9.83
CA GLU A 147 -17.07 -11.38 8.50
C GLU A 147 -16.12 -10.16 8.51
N ARG A 148 -15.39 -9.97 9.60
CA ARG A 148 -14.32 -8.96 9.70
C ARG A 148 -12.98 -9.66 9.58
N GLU A 149 -12.03 -9.05 8.92
CA GLU A 149 -10.68 -9.60 8.74
C GLU A 149 -9.70 -8.79 9.60
N VAL A 150 -8.82 -9.48 10.32
CA VAL A 150 -7.69 -8.88 11.04
C VAL A 150 -6.41 -9.39 10.40
N THR A 151 -5.62 -8.50 9.85
CA THR A 151 -4.32 -8.78 9.27
C THR A 151 -3.23 -8.30 10.22
N ALA A 152 -2.36 -9.19 10.65
CA ALA A 152 -1.08 -8.83 11.25
C ALA A 152 0.03 -9.08 10.22
N LEU A 153 0.92 -8.11 10.01
CA LEU A 153 1.97 -8.23 9.00
C LEU A 153 3.28 -7.61 9.48
N ALA A 154 4.38 -8.09 8.90
CA ALA A 154 5.70 -7.51 9.02
C ALA A 154 6.41 -7.56 7.67
N GLY A 155 7.35 -6.65 7.46
CA GLY A 155 8.15 -6.63 6.24
C GLY A 155 9.46 -5.90 6.43
N TYR A 156 10.27 -5.96 5.38
CA TYR A 156 11.62 -5.44 5.36
C TYR A 156 11.93 -4.82 4.00
N TYR A 157 12.30 -3.54 4.00
CA TYR A 157 12.83 -2.82 2.84
C TYR A 157 14.33 -3.13 2.73
N LEU A 158 14.71 -3.86 1.68
CA LEU A 158 16.07 -4.37 1.49
C LEU A 158 17.10 -3.25 1.25
N PRO A 159 16.89 -2.31 0.30
CA PRO A 159 17.79 -1.17 0.09
C PRO A 159 17.95 -0.27 1.31
N LEU A 160 16.84 0.02 2.00
CA LEU A 160 16.83 0.91 3.16
C LEU A 160 17.29 0.23 4.45
N ARG A 161 17.32 -1.10 4.46
CA ARG A 161 17.55 -1.93 5.65
C ARG A 161 16.58 -1.68 6.79
N LYS A 162 15.32 -1.36 6.47
CA LYS A 162 14.29 -0.95 7.44
C LYS A 162 13.21 -2.01 7.60
N MET A 163 12.81 -2.27 8.83
CA MET A 163 11.64 -3.08 9.13
C MET A 163 10.37 -2.24 9.16
N TYR A 164 9.24 -2.87 8.90
CA TYR A 164 7.93 -2.33 9.21
C TYR A 164 7.03 -3.45 9.73
N ALA A 165 6.07 -3.09 10.56
CA ALA A 165 5.05 -4.01 11.05
C ALA A 165 3.70 -3.31 11.06
N GLY A 166 2.61 -4.06 11.10
CA GLY A 166 1.30 -3.45 11.19
C GLY A 166 0.20 -4.41 11.52
N VAL A 167 -0.90 -3.83 12.00
CA VAL A 167 -2.16 -4.50 12.22
C VAL A 167 -3.24 -3.74 11.48
N ILE A 168 -4.00 -4.46 10.66
CA ILE A 168 -5.07 -3.94 9.83
C ILE A 168 -6.35 -4.67 10.21
N TYR A 169 -7.40 -3.93 10.46
CA TYR A 169 -8.74 -4.41 10.67
C TYR A 169 -9.60 -4.00 9.48
N SER A 170 -10.14 -4.97 8.78
CA SER A 170 -10.95 -4.79 7.57
C SER A 170 -12.40 -5.26 7.79
N LYS A 171 -13.32 -4.48 7.24
CA LYS A 171 -14.75 -4.78 7.03
C LYS A 171 -15.00 -4.78 5.51
N LYS A 172 -16.16 -5.27 5.09
CA LYS A 172 -16.59 -5.38 3.68
C LYS A 172 -16.14 -4.22 2.76
N ASN A 173 -16.34 -2.97 3.20
CA ASN A 173 -16.05 -1.77 2.38
C ASN A 173 -15.03 -0.83 3.02
N SER A 174 -14.40 -1.20 4.13
CA SER A 174 -13.46 -0.31 4.82
C SER A 174 -12.35 -1.07 5.54
N ALA A 175 -11.16 -0.50 5.59
CA ALA A 175 -10.11 -0.98 6.49
C ALA A 175 -9.54 0.16 7.32
N PHE A 176 -9.19 -0.14 8.56
CA PHE A 176 -8.44 0.74 9.44
C PHE A 176 -7.20 -0.02 9.88
N GLY A 177 -6.06 0.64 9.97
CA GLY A 177 -4.89 -0.02 10.49
C GLY A 177 -3.88 0.93 11.08
N ILE A 178 -2.90 0.30 11.73
CA ILE A 178 -1.74 0.95 12.29
C ILE A 178 -0.51 0.30 11.68
N MET A 179 0.33 1.11 11.07
CA MET A 179 1.64 0.69 10.59
C MET A 179 2.73 1.32 11.47
N LEU A 180 3.67 0.48 11.89
CA LEU A 180 4.83 0.83 12.68
C LEU A 180 6.06 0.84 11.78
N TYR A 181 6.77 1.96 11.80
CA TYR A 181 8.04 2.15 11.12
C TYR A 181 9.06 2.61 12.16
N PRO A 182 9.86 1.70 12.76
CA PRO A 182 10.75 2.00 13.88
C PRO A 182 11.73 3.16 13.58
N ASP A 183 12.11 3.29 12.30
CA ASP A 183 13.09 4.27 11.81
C ASP A 183 12.44 5.43 11.02
N SER A 184 11.14 5.66 11.22
CA SER A 184 10.41 6.80 10.62
C SER A 184 10.30 7.95 11.62
N PHE A 185 10.24 9.17 11.10
CA PHE A 185 9.93 10.36 11.90
C PHE A 185 8.54 10.26 12.54
N LEU A 186 7.63 9.52 11.90
CA LEU A 186 6.34 9.13 12.46
C LEU A 186 6.37 7.64 12.75
N LEU A 187 6.46 7.29 14.03
CA LEU A 187 6.50 5.89 14.47
C LEU A 187 5.21 5.14 14.09
N VAL A 188 4.08 5.86 14.07
CA VAL A 188 2.74 5.31 13.93
C VAL A 188 2.03 5.99 12.77
N HIS A 189 1.60 5.20 11.79
CA HIS A 189 0.84 5.66 10.65
C HIS A 189 -0.58 5.07 10.71
N LEU A 190 -1.58 5.96 10.76
CA LEU A 190 -2.99 5.60 10.74
C LEU A 190 -3.51 5.72 9.30
N PHE A 191 -4.22 4.70 8.84
CA PHE A 191 -4.85 4.77 7.51
C PHE A 191 -6.29 4.30 7.55
N VAL A 192 -7.09 4.83 6.61
CA VAL A 192 -8.49 4.46 6.38
C VAL A 192 -8.68 4.13 4.91
N ASN A 193 -8.97 2.88 4.60
CA ASN A 193 -9.15 2.40 3.23
C ASN A 193 -10.64 2.25 2.91
N LEU A 194 -11.07 2.60 1.70
CA LEU A 194 -12.38 2.28 1.15
C LEU A 194 -12.22 1.24 0.04
N GLN A 195 -12.92 0.11 0.20
CA GLN A 195 -12.76 -1.04 -0.69
C GLN A 195 -14.01 -1.23 -1.56
N PHE A 196 -13.78 -1.49 -2.85
CA PHE A 196 -14.82 -1.81 -3.81
C PHE A 196 -14.50 -3.16 -4.46
N SER A 197 -15.46 -4.09 -4.46
CA SER A 197 -15.32 -5.35 -5.19
C SER A 197 -16.32 -5.33 -6.32
N ILE A 198 -15.85 -5.54 -7.55
CA ILE A 198 -16.66 -5.55 -8.77
C ILE A 198 -16.58 -6.96 -9.36
#